data_AF-C7ZAD0-F1
#
_entry.id   AF-C7ZAD0-F1
#
_cell.length_a   1.000
_cell.length_b   1.000
_cell.length_c   1.000
_cell.angle_alpha   90.00
_cell.angle_beta   90.00
_cell.angle_gamma   90.00
#
_symmetry.space_group_name_H-M   'P 1'
#
loop_
_entity.id
_entity.type
_entity.pdbx_description
1 polymer ?
#
loop_
_entity_poly.entity_id
_entity_poly.type
_entity_poly.pdbx_seq_one_letter_code
_entity_poly.pdbx_strand_id
1 'polypeptide(L)'
;MSSINPDQPKKAAGKRILACVLCQQRKKKCDRKSPCSNCIKLKAVCTPSTPAPPRKRRRPNQDLLERLARCEALLRHCTCIRLPTPESSPREQCEQSPVSSHDDEIKRGSSPEPYTTATK
;
A
#
# COMPACT_ATOMS: atom_id res chain seq x y z
N MET A 1 -11.42 11.44 29.93
CA MET A 1 -10.10 11.69 29.30
C MET A 1 -9.19 10.55 29.69
N SER A 2 -9.02 9.55 28.83
CA SER A 2 -8.23 8.36 29.15
C SER A 2 -6.80 8.55 28.66
N SER A 3 -5.87 8.72 29.59
CA SER A 3 -4.45 8.92 29.32
C SER A 3 -3.83 7.64 28.73
N ILE A 4 -3.40 7.71 27.47
CA ILE A 4 -2.64 6.65 26.80
C ILE A 4 -1.17 6.85 27.19
N ASN A 5 -0.63 5.94 28.02
CA ASN A 5 0.79 5.93 28.36
C ASN A 5 1.63 5.43 27.16
N PRO A 6 2.59 6.21 26.63
CA PRO A 6 3.33 5.86 25.42
C PRO A 6 4.59 4.99 25.65
N ASP A 7 4.92 4.64 26.89
CA ASP A 7 6.21 4.02 27.23
C ASP A 7 6.09 2.55 27.63
N GLN A 8 5.71 1.68 26.68
CA GLN A 8 5.92 0.24 26.85
C GLN A 8 7.15 -0.21 26.05
N PRO A 9 8.17 -0.81 26.71
CA PRO A 9 9.32 -1.36 26.02
C PRO A 9 8.86 -2.51 25.13
N LYS A 10 8.97 -2.32 23.81
CA LYS A 10 8.62 -3.34 22.82
C LYS A 10 9.56 -4.53 23.02
N LYS A 11 9.06 -5.61 23.63
CA LYS A 11 9.81 -6.87 23.82
C LYS A 11 10.49 -7.24 22.50
N ALA A 12 11.83 -7.26 22.50
CA ALA A 12 12.61 -7.68 21.34
C ALA A 12 12.20 -9.12 21.01
N ALA A 13 11.45 -9.30 19.92
CA ALA A 13 10.97 -10.60 19.50
C ALA A 13 12.19 -11.48 19.20
N GLY A 14 12.45 -12.47 20.06
CA GLY A 14 13.56 -13.39 19.92
C GLY A 14 13.54 -14.08 18.54
N LYS A 15 14.74 -14.35 18.00
CA LYS A 15 14.93 -15.01 16.70
C LYS A 15 14.30 -16.41 16.77
N ARG A 16 13.17 -16.62 16.09
CA ARG A 16 12.49 -17.93 16.02
C ARG A 16 13.38 -18.93 15.27
N ILE A 17 13.69 -20.07 15.88
CA ILE A 17 14.48 -21.15 15.25
C ILE A 17 13.60 -21.87 14.22
N LEU A 18 14.05 -21.91 12.96
CA LEU A 18 13.34 -22.54 11.85
C LEU A 18 13.70 -24.02 11.70
N ALA A 19 12.96 -24.74 10.85
CA ALA A 19 13.38 -26.06 10.40
C ALA A 19 14.74 -25.97 9.67
N CYS A 20 15.48 -27.08 9.60
CA CYS A 20 16.66 -27.13 8.72
C CYS A 20 16.24 -27.21 7.25
N VAL A 21 17.14 -26.83 6.35
CA VAL A 21 16.89 -26.79 4.90
C VAL A 21 16.40 -28.14 4.38
N LEU A 22 17.03 -29.24 4.80
CA LEU A 22 16.66 -30.60 4.38
C LEU A 22 15.24 -30.99 4.83
N CYS A 23 14.89 -30.76 6.10
CA CYS A 23 13.55 -31.08 6.60
C CYS A 23 12.48 -30.20 5.96
N GLN A 24 12.80 -28.93 5.70
CA GLN A 24 11.91 -28.00 5.00
C GLN A 24 11.64 -28.47 3.56
N GLN A 25 12.68 -28.84 2.81
CA GLN A 25 12.57 -29.32 1.43
C GLN A 25 11.82 -30.67 1.35
N ARG A 26 12.06 -31.58 2.30
CA ARG A 26 11.37 -32.88 2.40
C ARG A 26 9.98 -32.80 3.06
N LYS A 27 9.56 -31.61 3.49
CA LYS A 27 8.27 -31.34 4.16
C LYS A 27 8.00 -32.26 5.36
N LYS A 28 9.05 -32.61 6.14
CA LYS A 28 8.93 -33.44 7.36
C LYS A 28 9.21 -32.61 8.61
N LYS A 29 8.69 -33.05 9.75
CA LYS A 29 8.89 -32.38 11.05
C LYS A 29 10.37 -32.31 11.41
N CYS A 30 10.84 -31.12 11.79
CA CYS A 30 12.20 -30.88 12.28
C CYS A 30 12.17 -30.61 13.80
N ASP A 31 13.05 -31.27 14.55
CA ASP A 31 13.20 -31.06 16.00
C ASP A 31 13.97 -29.77 16.35
N ARG A 32 14.41 -29.01 15.33
CA ARG A 32 15.07 -27.68 15.44
C ARG A 32 16.35 -27.65 16.30
N LYS A 33 16.91 -28.82 16.63
CA LYS A 33 18.28 -28.98 17.15
C LYS A 33 19.27 -28.95 15.98
N SER A 34 20.50 -28.52 16.21
CA SER A 34 21.56 -28.51 15.20
C SER A 34 22.71 -29.43 15.63
N PRO A 35 22.90 -30.59 14.99
CA PRO A 35 22.09 -31.20 13.91
C PRO A 35 20.75 -31.78 14.41
N CYS A 36 19.73 -31.89 13.54
CA CYS A 36 18.42 -32.44 13.93
C CYS A 36 18.41 -33.98 13.79
N SER A 37 17.52 -34.66 14.54
CA SER A 37 17.47 -36.13 14.62
C SER A 37 17.33 -36.81 13.26
N ASN A 38 16.59 -36.22 12.32
CA ASN A 38 16.44 -36.74 10.98
C ASN A 38 17.74 -36.64 10.17
N CYS A 39 18.45 -35.52 10.27
CA CYS A 39 19.71 -35.34 9.56
C CYS A 39 20.81 -36.27 10.12
N ILE A 40 20.79 -36.54 11.43
CA ILE A 40 21.68 -37.53 12.06
C ILE A 40 21.42 -38.93 11.47
N LYS A 41 20.16 -39.38 11.45
CA LYS A 41 19.78 -40.70 10.89
C LYS A 41 20.15 -40.85 9.41
N LEU A 42 20.06 -39.75 8.67
CA LEU A 42 20.38 -39.70 7.24
C LEU A 42 21.86 -39.48 6.94
N LYS A 43 22.70 -39.23 7.96
CA LYS A 43 24.10 -38.84 7.83
C LYS A 43 24.30 -37.68 6.84
N ALA A 44 23.37 -36.73 6.85
CA ALA A 44 23.33 -35.59 5.93
C ALA A 44 23.65 -34.27 6.65
N VAL A 45 24.16 -33.29 5.91
CA VAL A 45 24.51 -31.96 6.45
C VAL A 45 23.25 -31.22 6.90
N CYS A 46 23.21 -30.86 8.19
CA CYS A 46 22.07 -30.16 8.79
C CYS A 46 22.30 -28.64 8.82
N THR A 47 21.89 -27.96 7.75
CA THR A 47 21.98 -26.49 7.69
C THR A 47 20.68 -25.84 8.19
N PRO A 48 20.71 -24.90 9.17
CA PRO A 48 19.52 -24.18 9.62
C PRO A 48 18.96 -23.30 8.49
N SER A 49 17.64 -23.25 8.32
CA SER A 49 17.04 -22.37 7.32
C SER A 49 17.10 -20.91 7.73
N THR A 50 17.43 -20.05 6.78
CA THR A 50 17.32 -18.60 6.95
C THR A 50 15.87 -18.16 6.77
N PRO A 51 15.35 -17.24 7.61
CA PRO A 51 14.02 -16.67 7.40
C PRO A 51 13.92 -15.97 6.05
N ALA A 52 12.72 -15.98 5.46
CA ALA A 52 12.47 -15.24 4.24
C ALA A 52 12.78 -13.75 4.48
N PRO A 53 13.41 -13.06 3.51
CA PRO A 53 13.64 -11.64 3.60
C PRO A 53 12.34 -10.88 3.90
N PRO A 54 12.38 -9.83 4.74
CA PRO A 54 11.19 -9.06 5.05
C PRO A 54 10.61 -8.49 3.77
N ARG A 55 9.31 -8.71 3.56
CA ARG A 55 8.59 -8.13 2.43
C ARG A 55 8.60 -6.61 2.58
N LYS A 56 9.05 -5.89 1.55
CA LYS A 56 8.95 -4.42 1.52
C LYS A 56 7.47 -4.05 1.62
N ARG A 57 7.12 -3.21 2.58
CA ARG A 57 5.78 -2.61 2.64
C ARG A 57 5.57 -1.76 1.38
N ARG A 58 4.36 -1.81 0.82
CA ARG A 58 3.99 -0.92 -0.29
C ARG A 58 4.23 0.52 0.15
N ARG A 59 4.88 1.30 -0.72
CA ARG A 59 5.02 2.75 -0.50
C ARG A 59 3.62 3.38 -0.57
N PRO A 60 3.36 4.46 0.20
CA PRO A 60 2.15 5.25 0.00
C PRO A 60 2.08 5.74 -1.45
N ASN A 61 0.87 5.79 -2.00
CA ASN A 61 0.66 6.19 -3.38
C ASN A 61 0.95 7.70 -3.51
N GLN A 62 2.06 8.07 -4.16
CA GLN A 62 2.48 9.48 -4.27
C GLN A 62 1.48 10.31 -5.07
N ASP A 63 0.93 9.76 -6.17
CA ASP A 63 -0.10 10.40 -6.97
C ASP A 63 -1.35 10.74 -6.13
N LEU A 64 -1.78 9.81 -5.28
CA LEU A 64 -2.90 10.05 -4.36
C LEU A 64 -2.61 11.20 -3.39
N LEU A 65 -1.39 11.26 -2.83
CA LEU A 65 -1.00 12.35 -1.93
C LEU A 65 -0.97 13.70 -2.65
N GLU A 66 -0.48 13.74 -3.89
CA GLU A 66 -0.45 14.96 -4.70
C GLU A 66 -1.87 15.44 -5.05
N ARG A 67 -2.75 14.51 -5.44
CA ARG A 67 -4.16 14.81 -5.72
C ARG A 67 -4.88 15.33 -4.48
N LEU A 68 -4.66 14.71 -3.32
CA LEU A 68 -5.19 15.19 -2.04
C LEU A 68 -4.68 16.59 -1.73
N ALA A 69 -3.37 16.85 -1.86
CA ALA A 69 -2.79 18.17 -1.60
C ALA A 69 -3.38 19.26 -2.52
N ARG A 70 -3.62 18.94 -3.79
CA ARG A 70 -4.29 19.83 -4.74
C ARG A 70 -5.73 20.12 -4.34
N CYS A 71 -6.51 19.08 -4.00
CA CYS A 71 -7.88 19.24 -3.53
C CYS A 71 -7.93 20.08 -2.25
N GLU A 72 -7.06 19.83 -1.28
CA GLU A 72 -6.96 20.62 -0.05
C GLU A 72 -6.61 22.09 -0.33
N ALA A 73 -5.74 22.36 -1.31
CA ALA A 73 -5.44 23.74 -1.72
C ALA A 73 -6.67 24.44 -2.32
N LEU A 74 -7.39 23.78 -3.22
CA LEU A 74 -8.62 24.33 -3.79
C LEU A 74 -9.68 24.56 -2.72
N LEU A 75 -9.84 23.63 -1.78
CA LEU A 75 -10.77 23.76 -0.67
C LEU A 75 -10.41 24.95 0.22
N ARG A 76 -9.13 25.15 0.57
CA ARG A 76 -8.69 26.34 1.32
C ARG A 76 -9.10 27.63 0.62
N HIS A 77 -8.93 27.72 -0.70
CA HIS A 77 -9.29 28.91 -1.45
C HIS A 77 -10.81 29.13 -1.48
N CYS A 78 -11.60 28.07 -1.69
CA CYS A 78 -13.05 28.13 -1.73
C CYS A 78 -13.69 28.40 -0.36
N THR A 79 -13.11 27.90 0.74
CA THR A 79 -13.61 28.13 2.10
C THR A 79 -13.26 29.53 2.60
N CYS A 80 -12.11 30.09 2.19
CA CYS A 80 -11.81 31.51 2.40
C CYS A 80 -12.79 32.45 1.67
N ILE A 81 -13.33 32.03 0.52
CA ILE A 81 -14.32 32.80 -0.25
C ILE A 81 -15.74 32.68 0.37
N ARG A 82 -16.03 31.62 1.14
CA ARG A 82 -17.38 31.34 1.67
C ARG A 82 -17.62 31.67 3.13
N LEU A 83 -16.63 32.11 3.89
CA LEU A 83 -16.88 32.68 5.22
C LEU A 83 -16.95 34.21 5.10
N PRO A 84 -18.14 34.83 5.20
CA PRO A 84 -18.20 36.24 5.50
C PRO A 84 -17.66 36.40 6.93
N THR A 85 -16.43 36.87 7.05
CA THR A 85 -16.03 37.58 8.27
C THR A 85 -16.91 38.83 8.35
N PRO A 86 -17.63 39.08 9.46
CA PRO A 86 -18.30 40.35 9.64
C PRO A 86 -17.21 41.42 9.67
N GLU A 87 -17.38 42.47 8.87
CA GLU A 87 -16.51 43.65 8.78
C GLU A 87 -15.38 43.60 7.74
N SER A 88 -15.72 43.78 6.46
CA SER A 88 -15.21 44.92 5.67
C SER A 88 -15.74 44.90 4.23
N SER A 89 -16.45 45.99 3.92
CA SER A 89 -16.74 46.65 2.64
C SER A 89 -16.55 45.89 1.29
N PRO A 90 -17.57 45.87 0.40
CA PRO A 90 -17.43 45.30 -0.94
C PRO A 90 -16.70 46.27 -1.87
N ARG A 91 -15.56 45.86 -2.41
CA ARG A 91 -15.03 46.41 -3.66
C ARG A 91 -14.90 45.34 -4.73
N GLU A 92 -15.79 45.50 -5.71
CA GLU A 92 -15.71 45.21 -7.15
C GLU A 92 -14.54 44.33 -7.66
N GLN A 93 -14.94 43.15 -8.12
CA GLN A 93 -14.60 42.51 -9.40
C GLN A 93 -13.11 42.40 -9.80
N CYS A 94 -12.62 41.15 -9.87
CA CYS A 94 -11.61 40.74 -10.84
C CYS A 94 -12.28 39.78 -11.83
N GLU A 95 -12.54 40.31 -13.02
CA GLU A 95 -13.16 39.61 -14.14
C GLU A 95 -12.15 38.75 -14.94
N GLN A 96 -12.66 37.58 -15.36
CA GLN A 96 -12.39 36.86 -16.62
C GLN A 96 -11.02 36.13 -16.76
N SER A 97 -10.94 34.85 -17.13
CA SER A 97 -11.52 34.13 -18.29
C SER A 97 -10.96 32.67 -18.30
N PRO A 98 -11.13 31.84 -19.34
CA PRO A 98 -12.33 31.38 -20.04
C PRO A 98 -12.53 29.86 -19.91
N VAL A 99 -13.78 29.40 -19.86
CA VAL A 99 -14.12 27.97 -20.00
C VAL A 99 -13.97 27.58 -21.47
N SER A 100 -12.90 26.88 -21.81
CA SER A 100 -12.77 26.25 -23.12
C SER A 100 -13.69 25.03 -23.18
N SER A 101 -14.84 25.19 -23.82
CA SER A 101 -15.63 24.07 -24.34
C SER A 101 -14.80 23.35 -25.41
N HIS A 102 -14.38 22.12 -25.14
CA HIS A 102 -14.11 21.13 -26.17
C HIS A 102 -15.29 20.16 -26.15
N ASP A 103 -16.24 20.39 -27.06
CA ASP A 103 -17.14 19.35 -27.53
C ASP A 103 -16.35 18.48 -28.51
N ASP A 104 -15.64 17.48 -28.00
CA ASP A 104 -15.08 16.43 -28.84
C ASP A 104 -16.19 15.45 -29.22
N GLU A 105 -16.59 15.60 -30.48
CA GLU A 105 -17.48 14.80 -31.30
C GLU A 105 -17.38 13.28 -31.02
N ILE A 106 -18.40 12.71 -30.33
CA ILE A 106 -18.57 11.26 -30.26
C ILE A 106 -19.10 10.77 -31.61
N LYS A 107 -18.18 10.38 -32.50
CA LYS A 107 -18.51 9.64 -33.72
C LYS A 107 -18.99 8.23 -33.35
N ARG A 108 -20.30 8.09 -33.32
CA ARG A 108 -21.05 6.84 -33.20
C ARG A 108 -20.84 6.02 -34.48
N GLY A 109 -20.27 4.82 -34.35
CA GLY A 109 -20.36 3.78 -35.38
C GLY A 109 -19.09 2.96 -35.57
N SER A 110 -19.02 1.79 -34.94
CA SER A 110 -19.25 0.51 -35.62
C SER A 110 -18.61 -0.65 -34.86
N SER A 111 -19.46 -1.61 -34.50
CA SER A 111 -19.13 -2.99 -34.12
C SER A 111 -18.13 -3.61 -35.11
N PRO A 112 -17.25 -4.53 -34.67
CA PRO A 112 -17.69 -5.94 -34.65
C PRO A 112 -17.20 -6.72 -33.44
N GLU A 113 -18.11 -7.45 -32.80
CA GLU A 113 -17.81 -8.73 -32.15
C GLU A 113 -17.43 -9.75 -33.25
N PRO A 114 -16.47 -10.66 -33.01
CA PRO A 114 -16.93 -11.99 -32.62
C PRO A 114 -16.06 -12.69 -31.56
N TYR A 115 -16.78 -13.34 -30.65
CA TYR A 115 -16.48 -14.57 -29.91
C TYR A 115 -15.14 -15.28 -30.19
N THR A 116 -14.45 -15.67 -29.11
CA THR A 116 -13.97 -17.07 -28.98
C THR A 116 -14.11 -17.50 -27.52
N THR A 117 -15.03 -18.42 -27.27
CA THR A 117 -14.97 -19.31 -26.11
C THR A 117 -14.01 -20.46 -26.41
N ALA A 118 -13.21 -20.89 -25.43
CA ALA A 118 -13.09 -22.29 -25.02
C ALA A 118 -11.80 -22.56 -24.22
N THR A 119 -12.04 -22.94 -22.97
CA THR A 119 -11.17 -23.69 -22.08
C THR A 119 -11.04 -25.13 -22.57
N LYS A 120 -9.82 -25.68 -22.68
CA LYS A 120 -9.45 -26.97 -22.09
C LYS A 120 -7.93 -27.13 -22.04
#